data_AF-A0A7J4MJD0-F1
#
_entry.id   AF-A0A7J4MJD0-F1
#
_cell.length_a   1.000
_cell.length_b   1.000
_cell.length_c   1.000
_cell.angle_alpha   90.00
_cell.angle_beta   90.00
_cell.angle_gamma   90.00
#
_symmetry.space_group_name_H-M   'P 1'
#
loop_
_entity.id
_entity.type
_entity.pdbx_description
1 polymer ?
#
loop_
_entity_poly.entity_id
_entity_poly.type
_entity_poly.pdbx_seq_one_letter_code
_entity_poly.pdbx_strand_id
1 'polypeptide(L)'
;KTLLFLPDHDTWQETLRGHDLRAWLNHFEVDIALIDGTFYSSDELKHRDQSKVPHPPVEQTLQMLGERREGDGEVVFIHLNHTNPLCRDDTPVTELGWKVGKEGMSFNLS
;
A
#
# COMPACT_ATOMS: atom_id res chain seq x y z
N LYS A 1 -6.96 -6.93 -17.74
CA LYS A 1 -6.20 -6.10 -16.77
C LYS A 1 -5.35 -6.95 -15.85
N THR A 2 -4.21 -6.46 -15.39
CA THR A 2 -3.31 -7.12 -14.44
C THR A 2 -3.58 -6.62 -13.02
N LEU A 3 -3.83 -7.54 -12.08
CA LEU A 3 -4.01 -7.21 -10.67
C LEU A 3 -2.90 -7.86 -9.84
N LEU A 4 -2.18 -7.05 -9.07
CA LEU A 4 -1.27 -7.51 -8.03
C LEU A 4 -2.03 -7.57 -6.70
N PHE A 5 -1.94 -8.71 -6.01
CA PHE A 5 -2.51 -8.91 -4.69
C PHE A 5 -1.41 -9.24 -3.69
N LEU A 6 -1.07 -8.28 -2.84
CA LEU A 6 0.00 -8.33 -1.84
C LEU A 6 -0.53 -7.81 -0.49
N PRO A 7 -1.50 -8.50 0.14
CA PRO A 7 -2.19 -8.00 1.33
C PRO A 7 -1.34 -8.01 2.60
N ASP A 8 -0.28 -8.83 2.65
CA ASP A 8 0.55 -9.08 3.80
C ASP A 8 1.98 -9.37 3.34
N HIS A 9 2.95 -8.58 3.78
CA HIS A 9 4.38 -8.84 3.62
C HIS A 9 5.25 -8.13 4.66
N ASP A 10 6.44 -8.67 4.92
CA ASP A 10 7.33 -8.15 5.97
C ASP A 10 8.05 -6.84 5.57
N THR A 11 8.69 -6.82 4.39
CA THR A 11 9.48 -5.67 3.93
C THR A 11 9.44 -5.44 2.41
N TRP A 12 9.57 -4.18 2.01
CA TRP A 12 9.84 -3.83 0.60
C TRP A 12 11.19 -4.32 0.11
N GLN A 13 12.19 -4.46 0.99
CA GLN A 13 13.52 -4.90 0.58
C GLN A 13 13.52 -6.36 0.09
N GLU A 14 12.81 -7.25 0.78
CA GLU A 14 12.65 -8.64 0.36
C GLU A 14 11.77 -8.77 -0.89
N THR A 15 10.71 -7.97 -0.96
CA THR A 15 9.76 -7.96 -2.08
C THR A 15 10.41 -7.45 -3.37
N LEU A 16 11.07 -6.30 -3.31
CA LEU A 16 11.61 -5.62 -4.49
C LEU A 16 13.04 -6.02 -4.82
N ARG A 17 13.78 -6.63 -3.89
CA ARG A 17 15.19 -7.03 -4.09
C ARG A 17 16.07 -5.89 -4.66
N GLY A 18 15.81 -4.66 -4.23
CA GLY A 18 16.52 -3.45 -4.67
C GLY A 18 15.92 -2.72 -5.86
N HIS A 19 14.79 -3.16 -6.41
CA HIS A 19 14.05 -2.41 -7.41
C HIS A 19 13.25 -1.26 -6.78
N ASP A 20 13.06 -0.19 -7.55
CA ASP A 20 12.13 0.88 -7.21
C ASP A 20 10.67 0.39 -7.34
N LEU A 21 9.80 0.71 -6.38
CA LEU A 21 8.43 0.20 -6.35
C LEU A 21 7.62 0.64 -7.56
N ARG A 22 7.66 1.93 -7.91
CA ARG A 22 6.89 2.45 -9.06
C ARG A 22 7.40 1.81 -10.35
N ALA A 23 8.71 1.77 -10.56
CA ALA A 23 9.30 1.13 -11.73
C ALA A 23 8.94 -0.36 -11.81
N TRP A 24 8.92 -1.05 -10.68
CA TRP A 24 8.54 -2.46 -10.59
C TRP A 24 7.06 -2.67 -10.96
N LEU A 25 6.14 -1.87 -10.40
CA LEU A 25 4.71 -1.91 -10.76
C LEU A 25 4.50 -1.65 -12.27
N ASN A 26 5.19 -0.65 -12.82
CA ASN A 26 5.09 -0.31 -14.24
C ASN A 26 5.70 -1.38 -15.15
N HIS A 27 6.81 -2.02 -14.74
CA HIS A 27 7.45 -3.10 -15.49
C HIS A 27 6.53 -4.31 -15.67
N PHE A 28 5.73 -4.62 -14.66
CA PHE A 28 4.74 -5.72 -14.71
C PHE A 28 3.38 -5.28 -15.28
N GLU A 29 3.27 -4.05 -15.77
CA GLU A 29 2.04 -3.48 -16.32
C GLU A 29 0.85 -3.67 -15.37
N VAL A 30 1.07 -3.41 -14.08
CA VAL A 30 0.06 -3.60 -13.04
C VAL A 30 -1.00 -2.50 -13.17
N ASP A 31 -2.22 -2.88 -13.56
CA ASP A 31 -3.35 -1.95 -13.63
C ASP A 31 -3.89 -1.61 -12.23
N ILE A 32 -3.91 -2.59 -11.32
CA ILE A 32 -4.39 -2.45 -9.94
C ILE A 32 -3.46 -3.22 -9.00
N ALA A 33 -2.90 -2.55 -7.99
CA ALA A 33 -2.12 -3.13 -6.91
C ALA A 33 -2.91 -3.01 -5.59
N LEU A 34 -3.37 -4.14 -5.08
CA LEU A 34 -3.93 -4.25 -3.74
C LEU A 34 -2.79 -4.60 -2.78
N ILE A 35 -2.35 -3.63 -1.98
CA ILE A 35 -1.12 -3.73 -1.20
C ILE A 35 -1.39 -3.64 0.31
N ASP A 36 -0.49 -4.23 1.08
CA ASP A 36 -0.46 -4.17 2.54
C ASP A 36 -0.51 -2.71 3.02
N GLY A 37 -1.47 -2.44 3.89
CA GLY A 37 -1.60 -1.18 4.62
C GLY A 37 -1.84 -1.42 6.11
N THR A 38 -1.33 -2.53 6.66
CA THR A 38 -1.57 -2.97 8.03
C THR A 38 -1.36 -1.84 9.02
N PHE A 39 -0.22 -1.17 8.94
CA PHE A 39 0.12 -0.02 9.78
C PHE A 39 0.42 1.21 8.93
N TYR A 40 -0.05 2.37 9.35
CA TYR A 40 0.20 3.64 8.71
C TYR A 40 1.65 4.11 8.93
N SER A 41 2.13 4.03 10.18
CA SER A 41 3.49 4.41 10.58
C SER A 41 4.18 3.31 11.38
N SER A 42 5.50 3.42 11.57
CA SER A 42 6.31 2.49 12.38
C SER A 42 6.10 2.62 13.89
N ASP A 43 5.36 3.66 14.32
CA ASP A 43 5.10 3.96 15.74
C ASP A 43 3.61 3.79 16.10
N GLU A 44 2.83 3.11 15.25
CA GLU A 44 1.38 2.97 15.43
C GLU A 44 1.04 2.16 16.69
N LEU A 45 1.84 1.14 16.98
CA LEU A 45 1.63 0.25 18.12
C LEU A 45 2.27 0.79 19.41
N LYS A 46 1.55 1.66 20.12
CA LYS A 46 2.02 2.31 21.38
C LYS A 46 2.54 1.37 22.48
N HIS A 47 2.08 0.11 22.52
CA HIS A 47 2.36 -0.84 23.59
C HIS A 47 3.07 -2.11 23.12
N ARG A 48 3.47 -2.18 21.84
CA ARG A 48 4.16 -3.34 21.29
C ARG A 48 5.34 -2.87 20.46
N ASP A 49 6.38 -3.69 20.47
CA ASP A 49 7.52 -3.52 19.59
C ASP A 49 7.10 -3.90 18.16
N GLN A 50 6.91 -2.91 17.31
CA GLN A 50 6.45 -3.11 15.93
C GLN A 50 7.48 -3.88 15.08
N SER A 51 8.76 -3.91 15.48
CA SER A 51 9.76 -4.75 14.82
C SER A 51 9.46 -6.26 14.92
N LYS A 52 8.58 -6.68 15.82
CA LYS A 52 8.16 -8.08 16.00
C LYS A 52 6.96 -8.48 15.13
N VAL A 53 6.34 -7.51 14.45
CA VAL A 53 5.24 -7.71 13.50
C VAL A 53 5.54 -6.82 12.29
N PRO A 54 6.60 -7.15 11.53
CA PRO A 54 7.07 -6.29 10.45
C PRO A 54 6.03 -6.24 9.34
N HIS A 55 5.61 -5.02 9.00
CA HIS A 55 4.89 -4.69 7.78
C HIS A 55 5.41 -3.33 7.31
N PRO A 56 5.57 -3.09 6.00
CA PRO A 56 5.92 -1.76 5.50
C PRO A 56 4.87 -0.73 5.90
N PRO A 57 5.24 0.36 6.58
CA PRO A 57 4.30 1.43 6.88
C PRO A 57 3.73 2.03 5.59
N VAL A 58 2.45 2.40 5.61
CA VAL A 58 1.83 3.13 4.48
C VAL A 58 2.64 4.37 4.12
N GLU A 59 3.13 5.14 5.10
CA GLU A 59 3.96 6.31 4.85
C GLU A 59 5.25 5.99 4.08
N GLN A 60 5.89 4.85 4.36
CA GLN A 60 7.07 4.41 3.61
C GLN A 60 6.69 4.13 2.15
N THR A 61 5.58 3.41 1.93
CA THR A 61 5.10 3.11 0.58
C THR A 61 4.74 4.38 -0.19
N LEU A 62 4.07 5.34 0.46
CA LEU A 62 3.75 6.64 -0.14
C LEU A 62 5.02 7.44 -0.49
N GLN A 63 6.08 7.38 0.33
CA GLN A 63 7.37 8.01 -0.01
C GLN A 63 8.02 7.37 -1.24
N MET A 64 7.94 6.05 -1.37
CA MET A 64 8.50 5.32 -2.52
C MET A 64 7.71 5.61 -3.81
N LEU A 65 6.38 5.76 -3.71
CA LEU A 65 5.52 6.07 -4.85
C LEU A 65 5.50 7.56 -5.21
N GLY A 66 5.49 8.46 -4.23
CA GLY A 66 5.16 9.87 -4.41
C GLY A 66 3.71 10.09 -4.89
N GLU A 67 3.41 11.28 -5.40
CA GLU A 67 2.12 11.58 -6.05
C GLU A 67 1.90 10.72 -7.30
N ARG A 68 0.68 10.22 -7.49
CA ARG A 68 0.26 9.46 -8.67
C ARG A 68 0.39 10.30 -9.93
N ARG A 69 0.90 9.68 -11.00
CA ARG A 69 1.14 10.30 -12.31
C ARG A 69 0.28 9.64 -13.38
N GLU A 70 0.14 10.34 -14.51
CA GLU A 70 -0.43 9.73 -15.71
C GLU A 70 0.38 8.49 -16.12
N GLY A 71 -0.32 7.39 -16.40
CA GLY A 71 0.28 6.10 -16.72
C GLY A 71 0.51 5.17 -15.53
N ASP A 72 0.43 5.65 -14.28
CA ASP A 72 0.48 4.75 -13.12
C ASP A 72 -0.82 3.95 -12.99
N GLY A 73 -0.66 2.65 -12.68
CA GLY A 73 -1.72 1.81 -12.17
C GLY A 73 -2.34 2.33 -10.88
N GLU A 74 -3.47 1.77 -10.48
CA GLU A 74 -4.11 2.10 -9.22
C GLU A 74 -3.40 1.38 -8.07
N VAL A 75 -3.01 2.10 -7.02
CA VAL A 75 -2.57 1.51 -5.75
C VAL A 75 -3.68 1.65 -4.72
N VAL A 76 -4.06 0.54 -4.11
CA VAL A 76 -5.12 0.45 -3.10
C VAL A 76 -4.55 -0.22 -1.85
N PHE A 77 -4.45 0.53 -0.75
CA PHE A 77 -4.06 -0.02 0.55
C PHE A 77 -5.19 -0.85 1.15
N ILE A 78 -4.91 -2.09 1.52
CA ILE A 78 -5.86 -3.05 2.11
C ILE A 78 -5.28 -3.63 3.41
N HIS A 79 -5.98 -4.59 4.04
CA HIS A 79 -5.50 -5.28 5.25
C HIS A 79 -5.22 -4.34 6.44
N LEU A 80 -5.97 -3.23 6.56
CA LEU A 80 -5.76 -2.24 7.61
C LEU A 80 -5.95 -2.85 9.00
N ASN A 81 -5.00 -2.59 9.90
CA ASN A 81 -5.24 -2.83 11.32
C ASN A 81 -6.31 -1.86 11.84
N HIS A 82 -7.12 -2.27 12.81
CA HIS A 82 -8.12 -1.40 13.46
C HIS A 82 -7.53 -0.14 14.12
N THR A 83 -6.23 -0.13 14.43
CA THR A 83 -5.51 1.04 14.93
C THR A 83 -5.17 2.05 13.85
N ASN A 84 -5.20 1.64 12.57
CA ASN A 84 -4.73 2.45 11.46
C ASN A 84 -5.63 3.69 11.28
N PRO A 85 -5.07 4.91 11.24
CA PRO A 85 -5.84 6.14 11.05
C PRO A 85 -6.63 6.17 9.73
N LEU A 86 -6.18 5.44 8.70
CA LEU A 86 -6.86 5.33 7.40
C LEU A 86 -8.24 4.67 7.49
N CYS A 87 -8.56 3.97 8.59
CA CYS A 87 -9.93 3.52 8.86
C CYS A 87 -10.90 4.68 9.12
N ARG A 88 -10.41 5.88 9.41
CA ARG A 88 -11.22 7.07 9.75
C ARG A 88 -11.01 8.23 8.77
N ASP A 89 -9.80 8.38 8.25
CA ASP A 89 -9.43 9.46 7.34
C ASP A 89 -8.47 8.95 6.25
N ASP A 90 -8.97 8.84 5.02
CA ASP A 90 -8.19 8.41 3.85
C ASP A 90 -7.55 9.58 3.09
N THR A 91 -7.68 10.82 3.58
CA THR A 91 -7.12 12.04 2.97
C THR A 91 -5.61 11.92 2.71
N PRO A 92 -4.76 11.43 3.63
CA PRO A 92 -3.31 11.34 3.39
C PRO A 92 -2.92 10.49 2.18
N VAL A 93 -3.76 9.51 1.81
CA VAL A 93 -3.55 8.63 0.67
C VAL A 93 -4.18 9.20 -0.59
N THR A 94 -5.40 9.75 -0.46
CA THR A 94 -6.19 10.24 -1.61
C THR A 94 -5.68 11.56 -2.16
N GLU A 95 -5.09 12.43 -1.34
CA GLU A 95 -4.42 13.66 -1.81
C GLU A 95 -3.25 13.38 -2.75
N LEU A 96 -2.58 12.24 -2.57
CA LEU A 96 -1.51 11.76 -3.46
C LEU A 96 -2.05 10.99 -4.68
N GLY A 97 -3.37 10.85 -4.82
CA GLY A 97 -4.02 10.16 -5.94
C GLY A 97 -4.12 8.64 -5.80
N TRP A 98 -3.81 8.09 -4.62
CA TRP A 98 -3.92 6.65 -4.31
C TRP A 98 -5.25 6.35 -3.59
N LYS A 99 -5.50 5.09 -3.25
CA LYS A 99 -6.77 4.66 -2.66
C LYS A 99 -6.58 3.83 -1.39
N VAL A 100 -7.61 3.85 -0.53
CA VAL A 100 -7.77 2.95 0.61
C VAL A 100 -8.95 2.03 0.33
N GLY A 101 -8.74 0.73 0.50
CA GLY A 101 -9.75 -0.29 0.29
C GLY A 101 -10.88 -0.18 1.32
N LYS A 102 -12.12 -0.41 0.87
CA LYS A 102 -13.33 -0.38 1.70
C LYS A 102 -14.09 -1.69 1.57
N GLU A 103 -14.82 -2.07 2.61
CA GLU A 103 -15.66 -3.26 2.56
C GLU A 103 -16.67 -3.17 1.40
N GLY A 104 -16.82 -4.25 0.64
CA GLY A 104 -17.68 -4.31 -0.55
C GLY A 104 -17.06 -3.70 -1.82
N MET A 105 -15.84 -3.16 -1.77
CA MET A 105 -15.14 -2.68 -2.97
C MET A 105 -14.98 -3.81 -3.99
N SER A 106 -15.30 -3.51 -5.25
CA SER A 106 -15.31 -4.48 -6.35
C SER A 106 -14.43 -3.98 -7.50
N PHE A 107 -13.67 -4.88 -8.12
CA PHE A 107 -12.79 -4.59 -9.24
C PHE A 107 -13.20 -5.40 -10.46
N ASN A 108 -13.28 -4.74 -11.61
CA ASN A 108 -13.52 -5.39 -12.90
C ASN A 108 -12.19 -5.54 -13.65
N LEU A 109 -11.87 -6.78 -14.04
CA LEU A 109 -10.61 -7.13 -14.70
C LEU A 109 -10.76 -7.51 -16.19
N SER A 110 -11.96 -7.40 -16.74
CA SER A 110 -12.23 -7.70 -18.16
C SER A 110 -11.54 -6.73 -19.11
#